data_AF-A0AAJ6CX90-F1
#
_entry.id   AF-A0AAJ6CX90-F1
#
_cell.length_a   1.000
_cell.length_b   1.000
_cell.length_c   1.000
_cell.angle_alpha   90.00
_cell.angle_beta   90.00
_cell.angle_gamma   90.00
#
_symmetry.space_group_name_H-M   'P 1'
#
loop_
_entity.id
_entity.type
_entity.pdbx_description
1 polymer ?
#
loop_
_entity_poly.entity_id
_entity_poly.type
_entity_poly.pdbx_seq_one_letter_code
_entity_poly.pdbx_strand_id
1 'polypeptide(L)'
;MDFSVVNWVAVIVAAVVAWLFGAVWYMGLSKPWLKAAKLDPATMKRSPVPFVVSFIAELVMALILTLVVGAITGGEPSPVAGLLFGFVLWLGFVATTLSVNHRYEGFGWDLTLIDAGHWLGVLLIMGAIIGWFGAPAAPAG
;
A
#
# COMPACT_ATOMS: atom_id res chain seq x y z
N MET A 1 14.83 -6.97 13.75
CA MET A 1 13.36 -6.89 13.64
C MET A 1 12.79 -8.08 14.37
N ASP A 2 11.88 -7.85 15.31
CA ASP A 2 11.20 -8.91 16.06
C ASP A 2 9.99 -9.38 15.25
N PHE A 3 9.94 -10.67 14.89
CA PHE A 3 8.83 -11.26 14.14
C PHE A 3 7.72 -11.81 15.05
N SER A 4 7.93 -11.83 16.38
CA SER A 4 6.91 -12.25 17.33
C SER A 4 5.70 -11.32 17.35
N VAL A 5 5.86 -10.07 16.89
CA VAL A 5 4.78 -9.07 16.77
C VAL A 5 3.91 -9.26 15.53
N VAL A 6 4.24 -10.21 14.65
CA VAL A 6 3.56 -10.37 13.35
C VAL A 6 2.30 -11.21 13.49
N ASN A 7 1.14 -10.57 13.34
CA ASN A 7 -0.12 -11.26 13.09
C ASN A 7 -0.24 -11.60 11.59
N TRP A 8 0.08 -12.84 11.21
CA TRP A 8 0.08 -13.29 9.81
C TRP A 8 -1.29 -13.19 9.13
N VAL A 9 -2.39 -13.36 9.89
CA VAL A 9 -3.73 -13.18 9.36
C VAL A 9 -3.95 -11.70 8.99
N ALA A 10 -3.53 -10.78 9.86
CA ALA A 10 -3.62 -9.35 9.59
C ALA A 10 -2.83 -8.95 8.33
N VAL A 11 -1.61 -9.49 8.16
CA VAL A 11 -0.77 -9.22 6.97
C VAL A 11 -1.45 -9.66 5.68
N ILE A 12 -1.99 -10.89 5.65
CA ILE A 12 -2.66 -11.43 4.46
C ILE A 12 -3.93 -10.65 4.15
N VAL A 13 -4.76 -10.37 5.17
CA VAL A 13 -6.00 -9.60 4.99
C VAL A 13 -5.70 -8.17 4.53
N ALA A 14 -4.71 -7.51 5.13
CA ALA A 14 -4.28 -6.17 4.73
C ALA A 14 -3.86 -6.11 3.27
N ALA A 15 -3.03 -7.06 2.82
CA ALA A 15 -2.58 -7.13 1.44
C ALA A 15 -3.72 -7.42 0.46
N VAL A 16 -4.62 -8.36 0.78
CA VAL A 16 -5.76 -8.67 -0.10
C VAL A 16 -6.71 -7.46 -0.24
N VAL A 17 -7.06 -6.81 0.87
CA VAL A 17 -8.00 -5.67 0.83
C VAL A 17 -7.39 -4.47 0.12
N ALA A 18 -6.11 -4.17 0.37
CA ALA A 18 -5.41 -3.11 -0.33
C ALA A 18 -5.27 -3.38 -1.83
N TRP A 19 -5.06 -4.64 -2.22
CA TRP A 19 -4.88 -5.02 -3.62
C TRP A 19 -6.18 -4.91 -4.41
N LEU A 20 -7.29 -5.33 -3.78
CA LEU A 20 -8.63 -5.12 -4.32
C LEU A 20 -8.98 -3.63 -4.40
N PHE A 21 -8.58 -2.83 -3.41
CA PHE A 21 -8.72 -1.38 -3.47
C PHE A 21 -7.97 -0.80 -4.68
N GLY A 22 -6.74 -1.25 -4.95
CA GLY A 22 -5.98 -0.83 -6.13
C GLY A 22 -6.70 -1.14 -7.44
N ALA A 23 -7.26 -2.35 -7.56
CA ALA A 23 -8.09 -2.71 -8.71
C ALA A 23 -9.29 -1.76 -8.87
N VAL A 24 -10.02 -1.47 -7.79
CA VAL A 24 -11.16 -0.54 -7.81
C VAL A 24 -10.72 0.88 -8.18
N TRP A 25 -9.62 1.36 -7.63
CA TRP A 25 -9.07 2.69 -7.89
C TRP A 25 -8.77 2.90 -9.37
N TYR A 26 -7.99 2.00 -9.97
CA TYR A 26 -7.60 2.11 -11.39
C TYR A 26 -8.73 1.74 -12.36
N MET A 27 -9.73 0.95 -11.95
CA MET A 27 -10.96 0.80 -12.73
C MET A 27 -11.74 2.12 -12.78
N GLY A 28 -11.95 2.76 -11.62
CA GLY A 28 -12.70 4.01 -11.49
C GLY A 28 -12.01 5.21 -12.15
N LEU A 29 -10.68 5.29 -12.05
CA LEU A 29 -9.86 6.36 -12.61
C LEU A 29 -9.18 5.97 -13.93
N SER A 30 -9.66 4.92 -14.60
CA SER A 30 -9.05 4.37 -15.82
C SER A 30 -8.76 5.43 -16.89
N LYS A 31 -9.76 6.23 -17.29
CA LYS A 31 -9.60 7.27 -18.32
C LYS A 31 -8.54 8.34 -17.98
N PRO A 32 -8.62 9.04 -16.82
CA PRO A 32 -7.61 10.03 -16.48
C PRO A 32 -6.24 9.41 -16.24
N TRP A 33 -6.15 8.21 -15.67
CA TRP A 33 -4.89 7.50 -15.50
C TRP A 33 -4.22 7.16 -16.83
N LEU A 34 -4.93 6.55 -17.78
CA LEU A 34 -4.39 6.22 -19.12
C LEU A 34 -3.85 7.48 -19.83
N LYS A 35 -4.61 8.57 -19.78
CA LYS A 35 -4.18 9.86 -20.34
C LYS A 35 -2.91 10.38 -19.67
N ALA A 36 -2.86 10.37 -18.33
CA ALA A 36 -1.73 10.88 -17.56
C ALA A 36 -0.48 10.02 -17.74
N ALA A 37 -0.64 8.70 -17.82
CA ALA A 37 0.40 7.71 -18.08
C ALA A 37 0.81 7.62 -19.56
N LYS A 38 0.14 8.36 -20.46
CA LYS A 38 0.37 8.36 -21.91
C LYS A 38 0.25 6.95 -22.53
N LEU A 39 -0.67 6.14 -22.00
CA LEU A 39 -0.92 4.77 -22.45
C LEU A 39 -2.11 4.74 -23.42
N ASP A 40 -1.93 4.04 -24.55
CA ASP A 40 -3.01 3.75 -25.49
C ASP A 40 -3.59 2.36 -25.23
N PRO A 41 -4.85 2.26 -24.75
CA PRO A 41 -5.52 0.98 -24.52
C PRO A 41 -5.54 0.05 -25.72
N ALA A 42 -5.53 0.57 -26.94
CA ALA A 42 -5.55 -0.24 -28.17
C ALA A 42 -4.25 -1.03 -28.38
N THR A 43 -3.15 -0.57 -27.79
CA THR A 43 -1.82 -1.18 -27.93
C THR A 43 -1.40 -1.98 -26.69
N MET A 44 -2.15 -1.87 -25.59
CA MET A 44 -1.84 -2.56 -24.34
C MET A 44 -2.06 -4.07 -24.45
N LYS A 45 -1.03 -4.83 -24.09
CA LYS A 45 -1.12 -6.29 -23.97
C LYS A 45 -1.78 -6.67 -22.64
N ARG A 46 -2.75 -7.57 -22.69
CA ARG A 46 -3.29 -8.20 -21.48
C ARG A 46 -2.26 -9.17 -20.93
N SER A 47 -1.79 -8.91 -19.72
CA SER A 47 -0.85 -9.77 -19.00
C SER A 47 -1.28 -9.88 -17.54
N PRO A 48 -1.27 -11.09 -16.95
CA PRO A 48 -1.51 -11.26 -15.52
C PRO A 48 -0.30 -10.84 -14.67
N VAL A 49 0.87 -10.61 -15.27
CA VAL A 49 2.12 -10.36 -14.53
C VAL A 49 2.03 -9.15 -13.59
N PRO A 50 1.52 -7.97 -14.00
CA PRO A 50 1.41 -6.83 -13.09
C PRO A 50 0.52 -7.11 -11.86
N PHE A 51 -0.51 -7.95 -12.02
CA PHE A 51 -1.39 -8.36 -10.92
C PHE A 51 -0.66 -9.23 -9.89
N VAL A 52 0.16 -10.18 -10.35
CA VAL A 52 0.97 -11.02 -9.48
C VAL A 52 2.06 -10.21 -8.78
N VAL A 53 2.76 -9.33 -9.52
CA VAL A 53 3.83 -8.49 -8.99
C VAL A 53 3.28 -7.52 -7.93
N SER A 54 2.16 -6.85 -8.22
CA SER A 54 1.52 -5.94 -7.25
C SER A 54 1.08 -6.67 -5.99
N PHE A 55 0.43 -7.83 -6.11
CA PHE A 55 0.00 -8.59 -4.93
C PHE A 55 1.19 -9.02 -4.04
N ILE A 56 2.30 -9.48 -4.62
CA ILE A 56 3.51 -9.81 -3.86
C ILE A 56 4.10 -8.56 -3.20
N ALA A 57 4.17 -7.44 -3.93
CA ALA A 57 4.66 -6.18 -3.38
C ALA A 57 3.80 -5.71 -2.20
N GLU A 58 2.48 -5.89 -2.27
CA GLU A 58 1.55 -5.55 -1.20
C GLU A 58 1.68 -6.46 0.02
N LEU A 59 1.93 -7.76 -0.17
CA LEU A 59 2.28 -8.67 0.94
C LEU A 59 3.54 -8.22 1.66
N VAL A 60 4.59 -7.86 0.91
CA VAL A 60 5.84 -7.33 1.48
C VAL A 60 5.57 -6.02 2.21
N MET A 61 4.80 -5.10 1.61
CA MET A 61 4.45 -3.82 2.22
C MET A 61 3.68 -4.00 3.53
N ALA A 62 2.66 -4.87 3.56
CA ALA A 62 1.88 -5.16 4.76
C ALA A 62 2.73 -5.79 5.88
N LEU A 63 3.67 -6.69 5.52
CA LEU A 63 4.62 -7.26 6.47
C LEU A 63 5.55 -6.18 7.07
N ILE A 64 6.15 -5.35 6.22
CA ILE A 64 7.04 -4.27 6.69
C ILE A 64 6.27 -3.25 7.53
N LEU A 65 5.05 -2.88 7.13
CA LEU A 65 4.20 -1.98 7.91
C LEU A 65 3.87 -2.57 9.29
N THR A 66 3.58 -3.87 9.36
CA THR A 66 3.40 -4.59 10.64
C THR A 66 4.64 -4.49 11.52
N LEU A 67 5.83 -4.73 10.96
CA LEU A 67 7.08 -4.67 11.72
C LEU A 67 7.38 -3.25 12.21
N VAL A 68 7.13 -2.22 11.39
CA VAL A 68 7.34 -0.81 11.76
C VAL A 68 6.36 -0.40 12.86
N VAL A 69 5.06 -0.65 12.67
CA VAL A 69 4.04 -0.28 13.67
C VAL A 69 4.29 -1.05 14.96
N GLY A 70 4.55 -2.36 14.89
CA GLY A 70 4.85 -3.18 16.05
C GLY A 70 6.09 -2.69 16.81
N ALA A 71 7.18 -2.37 16.11
CA ALA A 71 8.39 -1.85 16.76
C ALA A 71 8.16 -0.52 17.49
N ILE A 72 7.37 0.39 16.91
CA ILE A 72 7.15 1.73 17.49
C ILE A 72 6.09 1.71 18.59
N THR A 73 5.14 0.78 18.54
CA THR A 73 4.07 0.63 19.54
C THR A 73 4.42 -0.36 20.66
N GLY A 74 5.63 -0.92 20.68
CA GLY A 74 6.03 -1.90 21.68
C GLY A 74 5.31 -3.25 21.56
N GLY A 75 4.86 -3.60 20.35
CA GLY A 75 4.11 -4.82 20.07
C GLY A 75 2.60 -4.67 20.20
N GLU A 76 2.08 -3.48 20.52
CA GLU A 76 0.65 -3.21 20.71
C GLU A 76 0.09 -2.27 19.62
N PRO A 77 -0.05 -2.73 18.36
CA PRO A 77 -0.56 -1.90 17.28
C PRO A 77 -2.04 -1.54 17.52
N SER A 78 -2.42 -0.31 17.14
CA SER A 78 -3.81 0.17 17.17
C SER A 78 -4.20 0.78 15.83
N PRO A 79 -5.50 0.90 15.50
CA PRO A 79 -5.93 1.48 14.22
C PRO A 79 -5.41 2.89 14.01
N VAL A 80 -5.37 3.70 15.06
CA VAL A 80 -4.86 5.08 15.01
C VAL A 80 -3.37 5.09 14.71
N ALA A 81 -2.58 4.25 15.40
CA ALA A 81 -1.15 4.14 15.12
C ALA A 81 -0.90 3.66 13.68
N GLY A 82 -1.64 2.65 13.23
CA GLY A 82 -1.55 2.12 11.88
C GLY A 82 -1.87 3.16 10.80
N LEU A 83 -2.93 3.96 10.97
CA LEU A 83 -3.27 5.06 10.07
C LEU A 83 -2.18 6.14 10.06
N LEU A 84 -1.68 6.55 11.23
CA LEU A 84 -0.63 7.57 11.33
C LEU A 84 0.66 7.12 10.66
N PHE A 85 1.13 5.89 10.93
CA PHE A 85 2.35 5.37 10.30
C PHE A 85 2.17 5.08 8.82
N GLY A 86 0.99 4.59 8.40
CA GLY A 86 0.64 4.49 6.98
C GLY A 86 0.75 5.84 6.26
N PHE A 87 0.21 6.90 6.85
CA PHE A 87 0.30 8.26 6.31
C PHE A 87 1.75 8.79 6.30
N VAL A 88 2.50 8.65 7.39
CA VAL A 88 3.86 9.17 7.49
C VAL A 88 4.80 8.45 6.52
N LEU A 89 4.71 7.12 6.41
CA LEU A 89 5.52 6.35 5.46
C LEU A 89 5.13 6.66 4.02
N TRP A 90 3.83 6.82 3.75
CA TRP A 90 3.36 7.30 2.46
C TRP A 90 3.98 8.66 2.11
N LEU A 91 3.85 9.63 3.01
CA LEU A 91 4.30 11.00 2.77
C LEU A 91 5.81 11.07 2.60
N GLY A 92 6.56 10.40 3.48
CA GLY A 92 8.01 10.45 3.52
C GLY A 92 8.69 9.69 2.39
N PHE A 93 8.15 8.54 1.99
CA PHE A 93 8.80 7.66 1.01
C PHE A 93 8.05 7.55 -0.32
N VAL A 94 6.72 7.40 -0.31
CA VAL A 94 5.99 7.10 -1.54
C VAL A 94 5.65 8.36 -2.32
N ALA A 95 5.01 9.33 -1.68
CA ALA A 95 4.60 10.59 -2.31
C ALA A 95 5.80 11.37 -2.84
N THR A 96 6.88 11.46 -2.05
CA THR A 96 8.14 12.11 -2.42
C THR A 96 8.80 11.41 -3.61
N THR A 97 8.94 10.08 -3.57
CA THR A 97 9.58 9.31 -4.65
C THR A 97 8.80 9.41 -5.95
N LEU A 98 7.47 9.23 -5.93
CA LEU A 98 6.64 9.37 -7.12
C LEU A 98 6.66 10.79 -7.69
N SER A 99 6.68 11.80 -6.81
CA SER A 99 6.79 13.19 -7.25
C SER A 99 8.07 13.41 -8.05
N VAL A 100 9.22 12.98 -7.49
CA VAL A 100 10.54 13.13 -8.12
C VAL A 100 10.62 12.32 -9.42
N ASN A 101 10.28 11.02 -9.39
CA ASN A 101 10.39 10.14 -10.55
C ASN A 101 9.55 10.66 -11.72
N HIS A 102 8.28 10.97 -11.48
CA HIS A 102 7.40 11.48 -12.54
C HIS A 102 7.86 12.82 -13.12
N ARG A 103 8.54 13.67 -12.33
CA ARG A 103 9.16 14.90 -12.88
C ARG A 103 10.28 14.55 -13.85
N TYR A 104 11.20 13.67 -13.46
CA TYR A 104 12.33 13.28 -14.31
C TYR A 104 11.90 12.49 -15.55
N GLU A 105 10.82 11.72 -15.46
CA GLU A 105 10.23 10.97 -16.58
C GLU A 105 9.37 11.84 -17.51
N GLY A 106 9.15 13.13 -17.18
CA GLY A 106 8.37 14.06 -18.01
C GLY A 106 6.86 13.82 -17.97
N PHE A 107 6.34 13.26 -16.88
CA PHE A 107 4.90 13.15 -16.61
C PHE A 107 4.35 14.41 -15.92
N GLY A 108 3.04 14.64 -16.04
CA GLY A 108 2.33 15.76 -15.39
C GLY A 108 1.98 15.47 -13.93
N TRP A 109 1.55 16.48 -13.16
CA TRP A 109 1.13 16.28 -11.76
C TRP A 109 -0.10 15.38 -11.63
N ASP A 110 -0.92 15.29 -12.67
CA ASP A 110 -2.09 14.40 -12.72
C ASP A 110 -1.71 12.95 -12.42
N LEU A 111 -0.64 12.43 -13.02
CA LEU A 111 -0.18 11.06 -12.79
C LEU A 111 0.33 10.89 -11.35
N THR A 112 1.11 11.86 -10.86
CA THR A 112 1.59 11.86 -9.47
C THR A 112 0.43 11.84 -8.48
N LEU A 113 -0.63 12.65 -8.69
CA LEU A 113 -1.78 12.68 -7.80
C LEU A 113 -2.59 11.38 -7.82
N ILE A 114 -2.78 10.79 -9.01
CA ILE A 114 -3.50 9.51 -9.15
C ILE A 114 -2.74 8.38 -8.46
N ASP A 115 -1.44 8.24 -8.72
CA ASP A 115 -0.64 7.14 -8.20
C ASP A 115 -0.30 7.36 -6.72
N ALA A 116 0.05 8.58 -6.31
CA ALA A 116 0.28 8.85 -4.89
C ALA A 116 -1.01 8.71 -4.09
N GLY A 117 -2.16 9.12 -4.63
CA GLY A 117 -3.48 8.92 -4.01
C GLY A 117 -3.83 7.45 -3.83
N HIS A 118 -3.56 6.62 -4.85
CA HIS A 118 -3.68 5.17 -4.77
C HIS A 118 -2.86 4.62 -3.60
N TRP A 119 -1.56 4.92 -3.56
CA TRP A 119 -0.67 4.38 -2.53
C TRP A 119 -0.96 4.92 -1.12
N LEU A 120 -1.53 6.11 -1.01
CA LEU A 120 -2.05 6.61 0.26
C LEU A 120 -3.18 5.70 0.75
N GLY A 121 -4.16 5.41 -0.11
CA GLY A 121 -5.26 4.51 0.21
C GLY A 121 -4.76 3.12 0.63
N VAL A 122 -3.83 2.55 -0.14
CA VAL A 122 -3.19 1.26 0.19
C VAL A 122 -2.59 1.26 1.59
N LEU A 123 -1.72 2.23 1.91
CA LEU A 123 -1.02 2.27 3.20
C LEU A 123 -1.96 2.57 4.37
N LEU A 124 -2.99 3.40 4.18
CA LEU A 124 -4.01 3.65 5.21
C LEU A 124 -4.87 2.41 5.48
N ILE A 125 -5.31 1.70 4.43
CA ILE A 125 -6.08 0.47 4.55
C ILE A 125 -5.26 -0.60 5.25
N MET A 126 -4.02 -0.82 4.83
CA MET A 126 -3.13 -1.78 5.47
C MET A 126 -2.90 -1.42 6.94
N GLY A 127 -2.58 -0.15 7.23
CA GLY A 127 -2.35 0.33 8.59
C GLY A 127 -3.56 0.14 9.49
N ALA A 128 -4.76 0.50 9.01
CA ALA A 128 -6.00 0.32 9.77
C ALA A 128 -6.29 -1.16 10.08
N ILE A 129 -6.10 -2.06 9.11
CA ILE A 129 -6.33 -3.51 9.29
C ILE A 129 -5.32 -4.09 10.28
N ILE A 130 -4.02 -3.78 10.12
CA ILE A 130 -2.96 -4.23 11.02
C ILE A 130 -3.25 -3.75 12.45
N GLY A 131 -3.59 -2.47 12.60
CA GLY A 131 -3.95 -1.90 13.89
C GLY A 131 -5.22 -2.50 14.50
N TRP A 132 -6.21 -2.87 13.68
CA TRP A 132 -7.46 -3.47 14.14
C TRP A 132 -7.28 -4.90 14.65
N PHE A 133 -6.47 -5.70 13.94
CA PHE A 133 -6.20 -7.09 14.34
C PHE A 133 -5.32 -7.18 15.59
N GLY A 134 -4.51 -6.15 15.88
CA GLY A 134 -3.67 -6.12 17.07
C GLY A 134 -2.50 -7.10 17.02
N ALA A 135 -1.80 -7.22 18.15
CA ALA A 135 -0.73 -8.20 18.34
C ALA A 135 -1.23 -9.64 18.15
N PRO A 136 -0.39 -10.59 17.71
CA PRO A 136 -0.73 -12.00 17.78
C PRO A 136 -1.04 -12.39 19.24
N ALA A 137 -2.05 -13.25 19.43
CA ALA A 137 -2.44 -13.70 20.76
C ALA A 137 -1.24 -14.33 21.48
N ALA A 138 -1.01 -13.93 22.75
CA ALA A 138 0.01 -14.54 23.57
C ALA A 138 -0.23 -16.07 23.64
N PRO A 139 0.81 -16.91 23.54
CA PRO A 139 0.64 -18.33 23.76
C PRO A 139 0.03 -18.53 25.15
N ALA A 140 -1.07 -19.29 25.24
CA ALA A 140 -1.60 -19.75 26.50
C ALA A 140 -0.47 -20.52 27.21
N GLY A 141 -0.04 -20.00 28.36
CA GLY A 141 1.09 -20.53 29.13
C GLY A 141 0.89 -21.96 29.62
#